data_AF-A0A0E0HJJ9-F1
#
_entry.id   AF-A0A0E0HJJ9-F1
#
_cell.length_a   1.000
_cell.length_b   1.000
_cell.length_c   1.000
_cell.angle_alpha   90.00
_cell.angle_beta   90.00
_cell.angle_gamma   90.00
#
_symmetry.space_group_name_H-M   'P 1'
#
loop_
_entity.id
_entity.type
_entity.pdbx_description
1 polymer ?
#
loop_
_entity_poly.entity_id
_entity_poly.type
_entity_poly.pdbx_seq_one_letter_code
_entity_poly.pdbx_strand_id
1 'polypeptide(L)'
;MENEVGCECQLCGGRRGVVFCGAHGGRLCLQCDRALHQAHGGAGDHPRAPLCDSCNAAAAELRLNDGATLCGPCAYPYAYAYPYTYTYVYTGCPTPLEMMRLLHAAPPPPFTTTRRRRRRATSNSLICDCDS
;
A
#
# COMPACT_ATOMS: atom_id res chain seq x y z
N MET A 1 11.90 25.23 -7.27
CA MET A 1 11.74 24.62 -5.94
C MET A 1 11.35 23.18 -6.20
N GLU A 2 12.35 22.30 -6.24
CA GLU A 2 12.13 20.87 -6.45
C GLU A 2 11.31 20.35 -5.28
N ASN A 3 10.11 19.85 -5.57
CA ASN A 3 9.29 19.15 -4.59
C ASN A 3 9.97 17.81 -4.31
N GLU A 4 10.99 17.80 -3.46
CA GLU A 4 11.56 16.57 -2.91
C GLU A 4 10.52 15.92 -2.01
N VAL A 5 9.63 15.13 -2.61
CA VAL A 5 8.71 14.30 -1.84
C VAL A 5 9.50 13.12 -1.30
N GLY A 6 10.15 13.33 -0.15
CA GLY A 6 10.83 12.28 0.58
C GLY A 6 9.88 11.13 0.96
N CYS A 7 10.41 9.92 1.02
CA CYS A 7 9.68 8.74 1.49
C CYS A 7 9.71 8.60 3.01
N GLU A 8 10.37 9.53 3.72
CA GLU A 8 10.57 9.48 5.16
C GLU A 8 9.34 9.96 5.92
N CYS A 9 9.14 9.37 7.11
CA CYS A 9 8.13 9.77 8.06
C CYS A 9 8.39 11.22 8.50
N GLN A 10 7.40 12.07 8.33
CA GLN A 10 7.51 13.49 8.66
C GLN A 10 7.57 13.77 10.17
N LEU A 11 7.23 12.79 11.01
CA LEU A 11 7.30 12.95 12.47
C LEU A 11 8.69 12.63 13.01
N CYS A 12 9.29 11.50 12.60
CA CYS A 12 10.56 11.05 13.17
C CYS A 12 11.77 11.25 12.24
N GLY A 13 11.56 11.50 10.94
CA GLY A 13 12.62 11.64 9.93
C GLY A 13 13.37 10.34 9.60
N GLY A 14 13.59 9.44 10.55
CA GLY A 14 14.50 8.30 10.38
C GLY A 14 13.92 6.99 9.84
N ARG A 15 12.63 6.95 9.46
CA ARG A 15 11.97 5.72 8.96
C ARG A 15 11.11 6.02 7.75
N ARG A 16 10.96 5.07 6.84
CA ARG A 16 10.03 5.18 5.71
C ARG A 16 8.58 5.35 6.18
N GLY A 17 7.88 6.32 5.60
CA GLY A 17 6.44 6.51 5.74
C GLY A 17 5.70 5.48 4.90
N VAL A 18 4.64 4.92 5.47
CA VAL A 18 3.81 3.88 4.83
C VAL A 18 2.31 4.12 5.02
N VAL A 19 1.95 5.06 5.89
CA VAL A 19 0.57 5.49 6.13
C VAL A 19 0.44 6.95 5.74
N PHE A 20 -0.66 7.29 5.07
CA PHE A 20 -1.08 8.68 4.87
C PHE A 20 -2.25 9.00 5.78
N CYS A 21 -2.15 10.12 6.49
CA CYS A 21 -3.17 10.66 7.34
C CYS A 21 -3.73 11.96 6.75
N GLY A 22 -4.96 11.92 6.24
CA GLY A 22 -5.60 13.07 5.59
C GLY A 22 -5.81 14.27 6.52
N ALA A 23 -6.15 14.03 7.79
CA ALA A 23 -6.39 15.10 8.76
C ALA A 23 -5.13 15.92 9.10
N HIS A 24 -3.95 15.29 9.02
CA HIS A 24 -2.68 15.91 9.35
C HIS A 24 -1.83 16.21 8.10
N GLY A 25 -2.33 15.88 6.90
CA GLY A 25 -1.57 15.96 5.65
C GLY A 25 -0.24 15.18 5.70
N GLY A 26 -0.18 14.13 6.53
CA GLY A 26 1.07 13.59 7.04
C GLY A 26 1.39 12.18 6.53
N ARG A 27 2.64 11.95 6.09
CA ARG A 27 3.20 10.61 5.89
C ARG A 27 3.87 10.10 7.16
N LEU A 28 3.43 8.94 7.62
CA LEU A 28 3.82 8.39 8.92
C LEU A 28 4.37 6.97 8.76
N CYS A 29 5.41 6.65 9.53
CA CYS A 29 5.79 5.25 9.76
C CYS A 29 4.82 4.63 10.77
N LEU A 30 4.74 3.29 10.84
CA LEU A 30 3.78 2.59 11.70
C LEU A 30 3.92 2.93 13.19
N GLN A 31 5.13 3.17 13.67
CA GLN A 31 5.34 3.56 15.07
C GLN A 31 4.80 4.95 15.36
N CYS A 32 5.03 5.91 14.46
CA CYS A 32 4.53 7.28 14.59
C CYS A 32 3.02 7.37 14.37
N ASP A 33 2.47 6.60 13.43
CA ASP A 33 1.03 6.42 13.26
C ASP A 33 0.41 5.90 14.57
N ARG A 34 0.96 4.82 15.12
CA ARG A 34 0.47 4.26 16.38
C ARG A 34 0.59 5.27 17.52
N ALA A 35 1.73 5.94 17.69
CA ALA A 35 1.93 6.90 18.78
C ALA A 35 0.97 8.09 18.73
N LEU A 36 0.79 8.69 17.55
CA LEU A 36 -0.11 9.83 17.37
C LEU A 36 -1.58 9.46 17.61
N HIS A 37 -2.00 8.30 17.12
CA HIS A 37 -3.43 7.92 17.12
C HIS A 37 -3.84 7.04 18.31
N GLN A 38 -2.89 6.46 19.07
CA GLN A 38 -3.19 5.73 20.33
C GLN A 38 -3.17 6.61 21.57
N ALA A 39 -2.30 7.62 21.62
CA ALA A 39 -2.04 8.36 22.85
C ALA A 39 -3.22 9.22 23.31
N HIS A 40 -4.16 9.51 22.42
CA HIS A 40 -5.33 10.34 22.71
C HIS A 40 -6.58 9.53 22.38
N GLY A 41 -7.41 9.23 23.38
CA GLY A 41 -8.71 8.54 23.23
C GLY A 41 -9.72 9.35 22.41
N GLY A 42 -9.44 9.49 21.11
CA GLY A 42 -10.15 10.32 20.14
C GLY A 42 -9.31 10.66 18.88
N ALA A 43 -7.98 10.53 18.90
CA ALA A 43 -7.14 10.83 17.74
C ALA A 43 -7.25 9.79 16.61
N GLY A 44 -7.80 8.61 16.87
CA GLY A 44 -8.00 7.57 15.86
C GLY A 44 -9.20 7.78 14.93
N ASP A 45 -10.05 8.79 15.15
CA ASP A 45 -11.36 8.89 14.48
C ASP A 45 -11.32 9.35 13.03
N HIS A 46 -10.22 9.96 12.58
CA HIS A 46 -10.11 10.38 11.20
C HIS A 46 -9.49 9.29 10.30
N PRO A 47 -9.92 9.21 9.04
CA PRO A 47 -9.51 8.16 8.12
C PRO A 47 -8.01 8.20 7.82
N ARG A 48 -7.40 7.01 7.81
CA ARG A 48 -6.03 6.74 7.34
C ARG A 48 -6.03 5.67 6.28
N ALA A 49 -5.03 5.70 5.42
CA ALA A 49 -4.87 4.75 4.33
C ALA A 49 -3.38 4.46 4.10
N PRO A 50 -3.03 3.39 3.36
CA PRO A 50 -1.67 3.21 2.85
C PRO A 50 -1.20 4.45 2.08
N LEU A 51 0.09 4.76 2.16
CA LEU A 51 0.71 5.84 1.39
C LEU A 51 0.94 5.39 -0.06
N CYS A 52 0.71 6.28 -1.03
CA CYS A 52 1.05 6.02 -2.43
C CYS A 52 2.55 5.75 -2.59
N ASP A 53 2.92 4.57 -3.08
CA ASP A 53 4.31 4.14 -3.28
C ASP A 53 5.04 4.94 -4.36
N SER A 54 4.30 5.53 -5.31
CA SER A 54 4.88 6.31 -6.42
C SER A 54 5.18 7.75 -6.02
N CYS A 55 4.22 8.47 -5.44
CA CYS A 55 4.39 9.88 -5.14
C CYS A 55 4.72 10.19 -3.68
N ASN A 56 4.52 9.27 -2.74
CA ASN A 56 4.73 9.48 -1.29
C ASN A 56 4.01 10.72 -0.71
N ALA A 57 2.97 11.21 -1.38
CA ALA A 57 2.29 12.47 -1.07
C ALA A 57 0.79 12.35 -0.79
N ALA A 58 0.19 11.18 -1.03
CA ALA A 58 -1.26 10.99 -0.96
C ALA A 58 -1.64 9.61 -0.45
N ALA A 59 -2.88 9.48 0.02
CA ALA A 59 -3.51 8.20 0.29
C ALA A 59 -3.58 7.37 -1.00
N ALA A 60 -3.19 6.11 -0.90
CA ALA A 60 -3.45 5.14 -1.95
C ALA A 60 -4.94 4.80 -1.98
N GLU A 61 -5.49 4.70 -3.18
CA GLU A 61 -6.87 4.28 -3.46
C GLU A 61 -6.90 2.87 -4.05
N LEU A 62 -5.87 2.52 -4.82
CA LEU A 62 -5.77 1.26 -5.54
C LEU A 62 -4.53 0.48 -5.10
N ARG A 63 -4.64 -0.84 -5.15
CA ARG A 63 -3.57 -1.81 -4.94
C ARG A 63 -3.46 -2.68 -6.18
N LEU A 64 -2.29 -2.70 -6.78
CA LEU A 64 -1.96 -3.55 -7.92
C LEU A 64 -1.69 -4.99 -7.46
N ASN A 65 -1.72 -5.95 -8.38
CA ASN A 65 -1.51 -7.38 -8.07
C ASN A 65 -0.14 -7.71 -7.49
N ASP A 66 0.88 -6.89 -7.76
CA ASP A 66 2.23 -7.01 -7.19
C ASP A 66 2.32 -6.46 -5.76
N GLY A 67 1.22 -5.89 -5.24
CA GLY A 67 1.12 -5.33 -3.91
C GLY A 67 1.38 -3.83 -3.82
N ALA A 68 1.80 -3.17 -4.92
CA ALA A 68 2.02 -1.72 -4.94
C ALA A 68 0.71 -0.96 -4.71
N THR A 69 0.78 0.10 -3.90
CA THR A 69 -0.38 0.93 -3.56
C THR A 69 -0.24 2.31 -4.17
N LEU A 70 -1.26 2.76 -4.91
CA LEU A 70 -1.22 3.99 -5.71
C LEU A 70 -2.44 4.87 -5.42
N CYS A 71 -2.24 6.19 -5.38
CA CYS A 71 -3.35 7.15 -5.40
C CYS A 71 -3.98 7.20 -6.80
N GLY A 72 -5.21 7.69 -6.92
CA GLY A 72 -5.93 7.78 -8.19
C GLY A 72 -5.09 8.37 -9.35
N PRO A 73 -4.44 9.54 -9.18
CA PRO A 73 -3.57 10.12 -10.21
C PRO A 73 -2.40 9.22 -10.63
N CYS A 74 -1.68 8.64 -9.67
CA CYS A 74 -0.56 7.73 -9.96
C CYS A 74 -1.03 6.39 -10.54
N ALA A 75 -2.25 5.97 -10.22
CA ALA A 75 -2.83 4.73 -10.70
C ALA A 75 -3.46 4.87 -12.09
N TYR A 76 -3.79 6.09 -12.54
CA TYR A 76 -4.44 6.35 -13.83
C TYR A 76 -3.77 5.63 -15.02
N PRO A 77 -2.43 5.60 -15.15
CA PRO A 77 -1.77 4.88 -16.25
C PRO A 77 -1.93 3.35 -16.16
N TYR A 78 -2.17 2.80 -14.97
CA TYR A 78 -2.20 1.37 -14.69
C TYR A 78 -3.62 0.81 -14.59
N ALA A 79 -4.60 1.62 -14.20
CA ALA A 79 -5.97 1.21 -13.90
C ALA A 79 -6.71 0.61 -15.12
N TYR A 80 -6.26 0.89 -16.34
CA TYR A 80 -6.84 0.34 -17.58
C TYR A 80 -6.09 -0.88 -18.11
N ALA A 81 -4.88 -1.13 -17.62
CA ALA A 81 -3.96 -2.13 -18.15
C ALA A 81 -3.76 -3.33 -17.21
N TYR A 82 -3.97 -3.14 -15.90
CA TYR A 82 -3.68 -4.14 -14.88
C TYR A 82 -4.87 -4.37 -13.94
N PRO A 83 -5.10 -5.62 -13.50
CA PRO A 83 -6.06 -5.87 -12.44
C PRO A 83 -5.60 -5.19 -11.14
N TYR A 84 -6.55 -4.60 -10.43
CA TYR A 84 -6.33 -3.91 -9.16
C TYR A 84 -7.47 -4.21 -8.18
N THR A 85 -7.20 -3.95 -6.91
CA THR A 85 -8.20 -3.93 -5.84
C THR A 85 -8.19 -2.57 -5.15
N TYR A 86 -9.27 -2.17 -4.50
CA TYR A 86 -9.26 -0.96 -3.67
C TYR A 86 -8.47 -1.18 -2.39
N THR A 87 -7.73 -0.16 -1.95
CA THR A 87 -7.16 -0.12 -0.60
C THR A 87 -8.27 0.13 0.42
N TYR A 88 -8.00 -0.24 1.67
CA TYR A 88 -8.93 0.01 2.77
C TYR A 88 -8.51 1.24 3.55
N VAL A 89 -9.49 2.11 3.79
CA VAL A 89 -9.39 3.21 4.75
C VAL A 89 -9.74 2.67 6.14
N TYR A 90 -8.99 3.07 7.15
CA TYR A 90 -9.21 2.63 8.53
C TYR A 90 -9.15 3.78 9.53
N THR A 91 -9.83 3.58 10.66
CA THR A 91 -9.83 4.44 11.84
C THR A 91 -9.43 3.60 13.06
N GLY A 92 -9.31 4.22 14.23
CA GLY A 92 -9.01 3.52 15.47
C GLY A 92 -7.59 2.96 15.54
N CYS A 93 -7.41 1.76 16.08
CA CYS A 93 -6.09 1.18 16.28
C CYS A 93 -6.09 -0.29 15.85
N PRO A 94 -5.81 -0.58 14.57
CA PRO A 94 -5.78 -1.95 14.10
C PRO A 94 -4.71 -2.74 14.88
N THR A 95 -5.03 -4.00 15.16
CA THR A 95 -4.07 -4.98 15.64
C THR A 95 -2.94 -5.16 14.63
N PRO A 96 -1.77 -5.68 15.03
CA PRO A 96 -0.68 -5.93 14.08
C PRO A 96 -1.08 -6.79 12.87
N LEU A 97 -1.98 -7.77 13.07
CA LEU A 97 -2.49 -8.62 11.99
C LEU A 97 -3.40 -7.85 11.03
N GLU A 98 -4.28 -7.01 11.56
CA GLU A 98 -5.13 -6.14 10.73
C GLU A 98 -4.28 -5.14 9.94
N MET A 99 -3.28 -4.54 10.59
CA MET A 99 -2.36 -3.62 9.92
C MET A 99 -1.60 -4.32 8.78
N MET A 100 -1.12 -5.55 8.99
CA MET A 100 -0.48 -6.32 7.91
C MET A 100 -1.44 -6.55 6.74
N ARG A 101 -2.73 -6.81 6.98
CA ARG A 101 -3.70 -6.99 5.90
C ARG A 101 -3.95 -5.69 5.14
N LEU A 102 -4.10 -4.58 5.85
CA LEU A 102 -4.31 -3.25 5.26
C LEU A 102 -3.14 -2.83 4.35
N LEU A 103 -1.90 -3.19 4.74
CA LEU A 103 -0.68 -2.80 4.03
C LEU A 103 -0.20 -3.83 2.99
N HIS A 104 -0.52 -5.12 3.13
CA HIS A 104 0.08 -6.17 2.31
C HIS A 104 -0.91 -7.11 1.60
N ALA A 105 -2.21 -7.13 1.94
CA ALA A 105 -3.09 -8.14 1.36
C ALA A 105 -3.54 -7.78 -0.07
N ALA A 106 -3.11 -8.59 -1.04
CA ALA A 106 -4.01 -9.00 -2.12
C ALA A 106 -5.04 -10.00 -1.54
N PRO A 107 -6.31 -10.02 -1.98
CA PRO A 107 -7.26 -11.04 -1.55
C PRO A 107 -6.70 -12.43 -1.89
N PRO A 108 -6.89 -13.46 -1.04
CA PRO A 108 -6.53 -14.82 -1.42
C PRO A 108 -7.27 -15.14 -2.73
N PRO A 109 -6.59 -15.66 -3.78
CA PRO A 109 -7.28 -16.07 -4.99
C PRO A 109 -8.36 -17.08 -4.58
N PRO A 110 -9.57 -17.04 -5.18
CA PRO A 110 -10.57 -18.07 -4.92
C PRO A 110 -9.91 -19.42 -5.19
N PHE A 111 -10.10 -20.38 -4.28
CA PHE A 111 -9.64 -21.76 -4.46
C PHE A 111 -10.31 -22.33 -5.71
N THR A 112 -9.72 -22.08 -6.87
CA THR A 112 -10.08 -22.77 -8.10
C THR A 112 -9.32 -24.07 -8.02
N THR A 113 -10.03 -25.14 -7.66
CA THR A 113 -9.60 -26.52 -7.92
C THR A 113 -9.62 -26.74 -9.43
N THR A 114 -8.75 -26.04 -10.16
CA THR A 114 -8.50 -26.36 -11.55
C THR A 114 -7.65 -27.62 -11.55
N ARG A 115 -8.34 -28.76 -11.66
CA ARG A 115 -7.76 -30.07 -11.95
C ARG A 115 -6.81 -29.91 -13.14
N ARG A 116 -5.51 -29.83 -12.88
CA ARG A 116 -4.45 -29.72 -13.90
C ARG A 116 -4.58 -30.88 -14.88
N ARG A 117 -5.14 -30.63 -16.06
CA ARG A 117 -4.84 -31.49 -17.22
C ARG A 117 -3.42 -31.16 -17.66
N ARG A 118 -2.51 -32.12 -17.45
CA ARG A 118 -1.13 -32.06 -17.95
C ARG A 118 -1.17 -31.77 -19.45
N ARG A 119 -0.67 -30.60 -19.86
CA ARG A 119 -0.28 -30.35 -21.25
C ARG A 119 1.24 -30.27 -21.30
N ARG A 120 1.81 -31.01 -22.25
CA ARG A 120 3.26 -31.17 -22.47
C ARG A 120 3.92 -29.81 -22.70
N ALA A 121 5.11 -29.67 -22.12
CA ALA A 121 5.98 -28.54 -22.31
C ALA A 121 6.43 -28.42 -23.78
N THR A 122 6.36 -27.22 -24.33
CA THR A 122 7.27 -26.75 -25.37
C THR A 122 7.83 -25.40 -24.92
N SER A 123 9.13 -25.25 -25.15
CA SER A 123 10.05 -24.22 -24.70
C SER A 123 9.65 -22.80 -25.11
N ASN A 124 9.83 -21.82 -24.22
CA ASN A 124 10.89 -20.82 -24.37
C ASN A 124 11.01 -19.94 -23.12
N SER A 125 12.25 -19.70 -22.69
CA SER A 125 12.64 -18.81 -21.60
C SER A 125 12.22 -17.36 -21.83
N LEU A 126 12.12 -16.58 -20.76
CA LEU A 126 12.94 -15.37 -20.56
C LEU A 126 12.89 -14.96 -19.09
N ILE A 127 14.10 -14.80 -18.54
CA ILE A 127 14.44 -14.32 -17.21
C ILE A 127 14.40 -12.80 -17.27
N CYS A 128 13.88 -12.14 -16.23
CA CYS A 128 14.01 -10.71 -16.05
C CYS A 128 14.71 -10.48 -14.70
N ASP A 129 16.01 -10.19 -14.77
CA ASP A 129 16.83 -9.74 -13.64
C ASP A 129 16.43 -8.33 -13.20
N CYS A 130 16.47 -8.09 -11.89
CA CYS A 130 16.30 -6.78 -11.27
C CYS A 130 17.62 -6.36 -10.63
N ASP A 131 18.28 -5.30 -11.12
CA ASP A 131 19.24 -4.51 -10.34
C ASP A 131 19.49 -3.12 -10.96
N SER A 132 19.96 -2.20 -10.11
CA SER A 132 20.30 -0.77 -10.26
C SER A 132 19.18 0.25 -10.00
#